data_AF-A0A6B3HZJ7-F1
#
_entry.id   AF-A0A6B3HZJ7-F1
#
_cell.length_a   1.000
_cell.length_b   1.000
_cell.length_c   1.000
_cell.angle_alpha   90.00
_cell.angle_beta   90.00
_cell.angle_gamma   90.00
#
_symmetry.space_group_name_H-M   'P 1'
#
loop_
_entity.id
_entity.type
_entity.pdbx_description
1 polymer ?
#
loop_
_entity_poly.entity_id
_entity_poly.type
_entity_poly.pdbx_seq_one_letter_code
_entity_poly.pdbx_strand_id
1 'polypeptide(L)' 'AEGTVIKQKPDGGTEAEDGSEVTITVAKKEALDLPDMRTRTFAAAEQQLRGIGFTNISRTDIDSEQPKDTVVEQ' A
#
# COMPACT_ATOMS: atom_id res chain seq x y z
N ALA A 1 9.20 12.21 -4.45
CA ALA A 1 7.78 12.62 -4.32
C ALA A 1 7.00 11.97 -5.46
N GLU A 2 5.67 12.08 -5.46
CA GLU A 2 4.91 11.72 -6.66
C GLU A 2 5.38 12.57 -7.86
N GLY A 3 5.46 11.98 -9.04
CA GLY A 3 5.97 12.64 -10.23
C GLY A 3 7.50 12.75 -10.30
N THR A 4 8.24 12.24 -9.30
CA THR A 4 9.71 12.23 -9.31
C THR A 4 10.23 11.01 -10.07
N VAL A 5 11.25 11.19 -10.91
CA VAL A 5 11.97 10.07 -11.55
C VAL A 5 12.71 9.28 -10.48
N ILE A 6 12.45 7.98 -10.40
CA ILE A 6 13.10 7.07 -9.46
C ILE A 6 14.05 6.09 -10.14
N LYS A 7 13.92 5.93 -11.46
CA LYS A 7 14.81 5.10 -12.27
C LYS A 7 14.76 5.58 -13.73
N GLN A 8 15.87 5.43 -14.43
CA GLN A 8 15.98 5.67 -15.86
C GLN A 8 16.75 4.52 -16.49
N LYS A 9 16.53 4.27 -17.78
CA LYS A 9 17.41 3.43 -18.60
C LYS A 9 17.57 4.06 -20.00
N PRO A 10 18.79 4.24 -20.53
CA PRO A 10 20.11 4.02 -19.89
C PRO A 10 20.32 4.85 -18.63
N ASP A 11 21.19 4.39 -17.73
CA ASP A 11 21.42 5.07 -16.45
C ASP A 11 22.03 6.47 -16.67
N GLY A 12 21.76 7.39 -15.74
CA GLY A 12 22.31 8.73 -15.82
C GLY A 12 23.85 8.72 -15.84
N GLY A 13 24.45 9.41 -16.81
CA GLY A 13 25.91 9.47 -16.97
C GLY A 13 26.51 8.36 -17.83
N THR A 14 25.71 7.46 -18.39
CA THR A 14 26.17 6.52 -19.43
C THR A 14 25.99 7.11 -20.82
N GLU A 15 26.91 6.82 -21.73
CA GLU A 15 26.73 7.12 -23.15
C GLU A 15 25.65 6.23 -23.76
N ALA A 16 24.87 6.81 -24.66
CA ALA A 16 23.86 6.12 -25.44
C ALA A 16 23.94 6.63 -26.88
N GLU A 17 23.60 5.77 -27.84
CA GLU A 17 23.63 6.14 -29.25
C GLU A 17 22.61 7.26 -29.55
N ASP A 18 22.94 8.09 -30.53
CA ASP A 18 22.02 9.12 -31.00
C ASP A 18 20.72 8.49 -31.51
N GLY A 19 19.60 8.98 -30.99
CA GLY A 19 18.27 8.43 -31.29
C GLY A 19 17.86 7.24 -30.42
N SER A 20 18.65 6.87 -29.41
CA SER A 20 18.26 5.83 -28.44
C SER A 20 17.03 6.22 -27.61
N GLU A 21 16.21 5.22 -27.29
CA GLU A 21 15.05 5.40 -26.41
C GLU A 21 15.50 5.46 -24.94
N VAL A 22 14.96 6.43 -24.20
CA VAL A 22 15.16 6.56 -22.76
C VAL A 22 13.88 6.20 -22.02
N THR A 23 13.90 5.09 -21.28
CA THR A 23 12.80 4.68 -20.42
C THR A 23 12.91 5.38 -19.07
N ILE A 24 11.85 6.08 -18.65
CA ILE A 24 11.78 6.77 -17.35
C ILE A 24 10.75 6.08 -16.45
N THR A 25 11.15 5.70 -15.25
CA THR A 25 10.26 5.23 -14.18
C THR A 25 9.98 6.36 -13.22
N VAL A 26 8.71 6.73 -13.07
CA VAL A 26 8.26 7.85 -12.24
C VAL A 26 7.53 7.29 -11.01
N ALA A 27 7.82 7.85 -9.84
CA ALA A 27 7.12 7.52 -8.61
C ALA A 27 5.65 7.94 -8.69
N LYS A 28 4.77 7.01 -8.35
CA LYS A 28 3.33 7.23 -8.19
C LYS A 28 2.94 6.96 -6.75
N LYS A 29 1.99 7.72 -6.21
CA LYS A 29 1.32 7.34 -4.96
C LYS A 29 0.28 6.29 -5.27
N GLU A 30 0.34 5.17 -4.57
CA GLU A 30 -0.72 4.16 -4.61
C GLU A 30 -1.53 4.29 -3.33
N ALA A 31 -2.84 4.49 -3.50
CA ALA A 31 -3.81 4.33 -2.44
C ALA A 31 -4.43 2.95 -2.63
N LEU A 32 -4.43 2.16 -1.55
CA LEU A 32 -5.18 0.91 -1.51
C LEU A 32 -6.58 1.22 -0.97
N ASP A 33 -7.60 0.68 -1.63
CA ASP A 33 -8.96 0.79 -1.12
C ASP A 33 -9.06 0.03 0.20
N LEU A 34 -9.58 0.70 1.23
CA LEU A 34 -9.80 0.10 2.55
C LEU A 34 -11.23 -0.47 2.61
N PRO A 35 -11.41 -1.80 2.48
CA PRO A 35 -12.73 -2.41 2.62
C PRO A 35 -13.25 -2.28 4.05
N ASP A 36 -14.58 -2.24 4.22
CA ASP A 36 -15.21 -2.21 5.55
C ASP A 36 -15.08 -3.56 6.25
N MET A 37 -14.36 -3.56 7.37
CA MET A 37 -14.09 -4.74 8.20
C MET A 37 -14.93 -4.78 9.48
N ARG A 38 -15.81 -3.81 9.73
CA ARG A 38 -16.69 -3.82 10.92
C ARG A 38 -17.50 -5.10 10.99
N THR A 39 -17.83 -5.54 12.21
CA THR A 39 -18.55 -6.80 12.51
C THR A 39 -17.80 -8.10 12.21
N ARG A 40 -16.60 -8.03 11.61
CA ARG A 40 -15.72 -9.19 11.41
C ARG A 40 -14.80 -9.37 12.61
N THR A 41 -14.20 -10.56 12.72
CA THR A 41 -13.13 -10.78 13.70
C THR A 41 -11.86 -10.05 13.29
N PHE A 42 -11.08 -9.58 14.27
CA PHE A 42 -9.79 -8.93 14.02
C PHE A 42 -8.86 -9.82 13.15
N ALA A 43 -8.82 -11.12 13.41
CA ALA A 43 -7.99 -12.04 12.64
C ALA A 43 -8.38 -12.11 11.15
N ALA A 44 -9.68 -12.13 10.86
CA ALA A 44 -10.17 -12.14 9.47
C ALA A 44 -9.92 -10.79 8.79
N ALA A 45 -10.10 -9.68 9.50
CA ALA A 45 -9.81 -8.34 9.01
C ALA A 45 -8.31 -8.18 8.70
N GLU A 46 -7.43 -8.60 9.62
CA GLU A 46 -5.98 -8.55 9.44
C GLU A 46 -5.53 -9.35 8.22
N GLN A 47 -6.04 -10.58 8.05
CA GLN A 47 -5.71 -11.40 6.89
C GLN A 47 -6.11 -10.74 5.57
N GLN A 48 -7.30 -10.14 5.51
CA GLN A 48 -7.77 -9.47 4.30
C GLN A 48 -6.95 -8.22 3.99
N LEU A 49 -6.65 -7.40 5.00
CA LEU A 49 -5.83 -6.19 4.85
C LEU A 49 -4.41 -6.52 4.37
N ARG A 50 -3.79 -7.57 4.93
CA ARG A 50 -2.49 -8.07 4.44
C ARG A 50 -2.60 -8.58 3.00
N GLY A 51 -3.69 -9.24 2.65
CA GLY A 51 -3.95 -9.77 1.31
C GLY A 51 -4.03 -8.68 0.23
N ILE A 52 -4.46 -7.47 0.58
CA ILE A 52 -4.52 -6.33 -0.35
C ILE A 52 -3.29 -5.40 -0.25
N GLY A 53 -2.29 -5.76 0.54
CA GLY A 53 -0.99 -5.06 0.58
C GLY A 53 -0.78 -4.12 1.77
N PHE A 54 -1.71 -4.04 2.74
CA PHE A 54 -1.46 -3.32 3.97
C PHE A 54 -0.47 -4.10 4.86
N THR A 55 0.62 -3.46 5.23
CA THR A 55 1.67 -4.04 6.10
C THR A 55 1.66 -3.47 7.51
N ASN A 56 1.11 -2.27 7.69
CA ASN A 56 1.07 -1.56 8.97
C ASN A 56 -0.35 -1.63 9.56
N ILE A 57 -0.68 -2.74 10.22
CA ILE A 57 -1.99 -2.96 10.86
C ILE A 57 -1.79 -2.83 12.37
N SER A 58 -2.58 -1.98 13.03
CA SER A 58 -2.55 -1.78 14.48
C SER A 58 -3.91 -2.08 15.08
N ARG A 59 -3.90 -2.53 16.35
CA ARG A 59 -5.10 -2.87 17.11
C ARG A 59 -5.14 -2.02 18.38
N THR A 60 -6.33 -1.51 18.68
CA THR A 60 -6.66 -0.88 19.95
C THR A 60 -7.89 -1.58 20.50
N ASP A 61 -7.80 -2.08 21.73
CA ASP A 61 -8.95 -2.69 22.41
C ASP A 61 -9.78 -1.60 23.08
N ILE A 62 -11.10 -1.66 22.90
CA ILE A 62 -12.07 -0.76 23.51
C ILE A 62 -13.19 -1.54 24.18
N ASP A 63 -13.83 -0.95 25.17
CA ASP A 63 -15.06 -1.49 25.74
C ASP A 63 -16.19 -1.41 24.70
N SER A 64 -16.89 -2.52 24.48
CA SER A 64 -17.96 -2.62 23.50
C SER A 64 -19.00 -3.64 23.93
N GLU A 65 -20.24 -3.44 23.47
CA GLU A 65 -21.31 -4.44 23.58
C GLU A 65 -21.14 -5.60 22.57
N GLN A 66 -20.21 -5.47 21.62
CA GLN A 66 -19.93 -6.52 20.65
C GLN A 66 -19.14 -7.69 21.26
N PRO A 67 -19.23 -8.90 20.67
CA PRO A 67 -18.44 -10.04 21.11
C PRO A 67 -16.94 -9.76 21.07
N LYS A 68 -16.19 -10.43 21.95
CA LYS A 68 -14.73 -10.32 22.01
C LYS A 68 -14.10 -10.55 20.62
N ASP A 69 -13.05 -9.79 20.33
CA ASP A 69 -12.26 -9.84 19.09
C ASP A 69 -13.00 -9.40 17.82
N THR A 70 -14.14 -8.71 17.96
CA THR A 70 -14.87 -8.11 16.84
C THR A 70 -14.35 -6.71 16.53
N VAL A 71 -14.15 -6.41 15.24
CA VAL A 71 -13.81 -5.08 14.75
C VAL A 71 -15.02 -4.16 14.88
N VAL A 72 -14.86 -3.16 15.72
CA VAL A 72 -15.87 -2.15 16.08
C VAL A 72 -15.71 -0.87 15.26
N GLU A 73 -14.48 -0.51 14.90
CA GLU A 73 -14.11 0.67 14.13
C GLU A 73 -12.84 0.40 13.30
N GLN A 74 -12.63 1.14 12.21
CA GLN A 74 -11.45 1.04 11.32
C GLN A 74 -10.93 2.41 10.87
#